data_AF-A0A101VB17-F1
#
_entry.id   AF-A0A101VB17-F1
#
_cell.length_a   1.000
_cell.length_b   1.000
_cell.length_c   1.000
_cell.angle_alpha   90.00
_cell.angle_beta   90.00
_cell.angle_gamma   90.00
#
_symmetry.space_group_name_H-M   'P 1'
#
loop_
_entity.id
_entity.type
_entity.pdbx_description
1 polymer ?
#
loop_
_entity_poly.entity_id
_entity_poly.type
_entity_poly.pdbx_seq_one_letter_code
_entity_poly.pdbx_strand_id
1 'polypeptide(L)'
;MDTAPFTVDGRTMVPFRFIGEALGAAVDWEPSTKTVSYVLGDTKIEFPISSTTITINGKANNVDVPATLANGRTFVPVRMVSEQLGASVDWNPNTKQVTIIP
;
A
#
# COMPACT_ATOMS: atom_id res chain seq x y z
N MET A 1 8.07 -11.86 -12.91
CA MET A 1 9.17 -11.11 -12.25
C MET A 1 8.52 -10.17 -11.26
N ASP A 2 8.42 -10.60 -10.01
CA ASP A 2 7.80 -9.85 -8.92
C ASP A 2 8.88 -9.13 -8.15
N THR A 3 8.71 -7.83 -8.01
CA THR A 3 9.66 -7.01 -7.26
C THR A 3 9.52 -7.34 -5.78
N ALA A 4 10.64 -7.61 -5.12
CA ALA A 4 10.64 -8.02 -3.73
C ALA A 4 10.22 -6.84 -2.83
N PRO A 5 9.54 -7.11 -1.71
CA PRO A 5 9.40 -6.14 -0.63
C PRO A 5 10.74 -5.57 -0.20
N PHE A 6 10.76 -4.31 0.21
CA PHE A 6 11.94 -3.68 0.81
C PHE A 6 11.54 -2.84 2.02
N THR A 7 12.51 -2.49 2.87
CA THR A 7 12.25 -1.67 4.06
C THR A 7 12.74 -0.24 3.83
N VAL A 8 11.92 0.75 4.16
CA VAL A 8 12.27 2.19 4.19
C VAL A 8 11.85 2.74 5.55
N ASP A 9 12.77 3.36 6.27
CA ASP A 9 12.51 3.98 7.59
C ASP A 9 11.74 3.06 8.56
N GLY A 10 12.11 1.78 8.59
CA GLY A 10 11.47 0.76 9.42
C GLY A 10 10.09 0.27 8.94
N ARG A 11 9.61 0.76 7.78
CA ARG A 11 8.36 0.31 7.16
C ARG A 11 8.61 -0.60 5.97
N THR A 12 7.87 -1.70 5.92
CA THR A 12 7.93 -2.61 4.77
C THR A 12 7.08 -2.08 3.63
N MET A 13 7.74 -1.88 2.49
CA MET A 13 7.20 -1.40 1.23
C MET A 13 6.95 -2.61 0.33
N VAL A 14 5.73 -2.75 -0.16
CA VAL A 14 5.32 -3.84 -1.04
C VAL A 14 4.66 -3.29 -2.30
N PRO A 15 4.69 -4.03 -3.43
CA PRO A 15 3.97 -3.63 -4.63
C PRO A 15 2.49 -3.42 -4.33
N PHE A 16 1.94 -2.29 -4.74
CA PHE A 16 0.58 -1.93 -4.36
C PHE A 16 -0.45 -2.99 -4.81
N ARG A 17 -0.26 -3.57 -6.00
CA ARG A 17 -1.13 -4.61 -6.56
C ARG A 17 -1.20 -5.88 -5.70
N PHE A 18 -0.11 -6.23 -5.02
CA PHE A 18 -0.02 -7.43 -4.19
C PHE A 18 -1.01 -7.42 -3.04
N ILE A 19 -1.18 -6.27 -2.37
CA ILE A 19 -2.11 -6.13 -1.24
C ILE A 19 -3.55 -6.25 -1.74
N GLY A 20 -3.85 -5.61 -2.87
CA GLY A 20 -5.18 -5.65 -3.47
C GLY A 20 -5.59 -7.07 -3.84
N GLU A 21 -4.70 -7.82 -4.50
CA GLU A 21 -4.94 -9.22 -4.85
C GLU A 21 -5.09 -10.11 -3.60
N ALA A 22 -4.26 -9.92 -2.58
CA ALA A 22 -4.31 -10.71 -1.35
C ALA A 22 -5.61 -10.51 -0.56
N LEU A 23 -6.19 -9.30 -0.61
CA LEU A 23 -7.38 -8.91 0.15
C LEU A 23 -8.66 -8.84 -0.69
N GLY A 24 -8.57 -9.12 -1.99
CA GLY A 24 -9.70 -8.98 -2.92
C GLY A 24 -10.12 -7.53 -3.18
N ALA A 25 -9.26 -6.55 -2.90
CA ALA A 25 -9.53 -5.15 -3.20
C ALA A 25 -9.28 -4.84 -4.68
N ALA A 26 -10.19 -4.08 -5.29
CA ALA A 26 -9.95 -3.49 -6.60
C ALA A 26 -8.84 -2.44 -6.50
N VAL A 27 -7.97 -2.37 -7.52
CA VAL A 27 -6.83 -1.46 -7.54
C VAL A 27 -6.78 -0.70 -8.86
N ASP A 28 -6.43 0.58 -8.77
CA ASP A 28 -6.34 1.45 -9.95
C ASP A 28 -5.14 2.40 -9.88
N TRP A 29 -4.74 2.90 -11.05
CA TRP A 29 -3.69 3.91 -11.21
C TRP A 29 -4.19 5.05 -12.08
N GLU A 30 -4.29 6.24 -11.49
CA GLU A 30 -4.62 7.47 -12.19
C GLU A 30 -3.33 8.18 -12.65
N PRO A 31 -3.00 8.13 -13.96
CA PRO A 31 -1.74 8.67 -14.46
C PRO A 31 -1.64 10.19 -14.39
N SER A 32 -2.76 10.92 -14.49
CA SER A 32 -2.75 12.39 -14.51
C SER A 32 -2.33 12.98 -13.16
N THR A 33 -2.77 12.35 -12.07
CA THR A 33 -2.47 12.78 -10.69
C THR A 33 -1.36 11.95 -10.05
N LYS A 34 -0.90 10.89 -10.73
CA LYS A 34 0.04 9.89 -10.19
C LYS A 34 -0.49 9.33 -8.87
N THR A 35 -1.70 8.80 -8.89
CA THR A 35 -2.37 8.28 -7.69
C THR A 35 -2.70 6.80 -7.86
N VAL A 36 -2.26 5.96 -6.93
CA VAL A 36 -2.79 4.58 -6.84
C VAL A 36 -3.98 4.58 -5.89
N SER A 37 -4.98 3.74 -6.18
CA SER A 37 -6.12 3.57 -5.29
C SER A 37 -6.46 2.12 -5.00
N TYR A 38 -7.09 1.90 -3.84
CA TYR A 38 -7.69 0.64 -3.41
C TYR A 38 -9.17 0.86 -3.15
N VAL A 39 -10.00 -0.10 -3.55
CA VAL A 39 -11.43 -0.13 -3.22
C VAL A 39 -11.81 -1.52 -2.73
N LEU A 40 -12.32 -1.62 -1.50
CA LEU A 40 -12.85 -2.84 -0.91
C LEU A 40 -14.12 -2.51 -0.11
N GLY A 41 -15.28 -2.96 -0.58
CA GLY A 41 -16.57 -2.56 -0.02
C GLY A 41 -16.73 -1.04 -0.05
N ASP A 42 -17.00 -0.45 1.12
CA ASP A 42 -17.14 1.01 1.28
C ASP A 42 -15.80 1.73 1.53
N THR A 43 -14.70 0.99 1.65
CA THR A 43 -13.37 1.56 1.89
C THR A 43 -12.69 1.90 0.58
N LYS A 44 -12.37 3.18 0.39
CA LYS A 44 -11.52 3.71 -0.67
C LYS A 44 -10.29 4.36 -0.08
N ILE A 45 -9.11 3.98 -0.58
CA ILE A 45 -7.83 4.58 -0.19
C ILE A 45 -7.14 5.11 -1.45
N GLU A 46 -6.63 6.32 -1.38
CA GLU A 46 -5.94 7.00 -2.49
C GLU A 46 -4.57 7.49 -2.03
N PHE A 47 -3.53 7.02 -2.72
CA PHE A 47 -2.13 7.32 -2.46
C PHE A 47 -1.53 8.07 -3.65
N PRO A 48 -1.39 9.39 -3.57
CA PRO A 48 -0.55 10.14 -4.50
C PRO A 48 0.92 9.75 -4.28
N ILE A 49 1.65 9.51 -5.37
CA ILE A 49 3.08 9.17 -5.29
C ILE A 49 3.86 10.32 -4.65
N SER A 50 4.79 9.98 -3.75
CA SER A 50 5.66 10.91 -3.02
C SER A 50 4.92 11.93 -2.14
N SER A 51 3.64 11.70 -1.84
CA SER A 51 2.86 12.52 -0.91
C SER A 51 2.73 11.81 0.45
N THR A 52 3.00 12.54 1.53
CA THR A 52 2.69 12.10 2.90
C THR A 52 1.21 12.30 3.25
N THR A 53 0.47 13.06 2.44
CA THR A 53 -0.98 13.20 2.56
C THR A 53 -1.66 12.21 1.62
N ILE A 54 -2.50 11.35 2.19
CA ILE A 54 -3.32 10.37 1.47
C ILE A 54 -4.80 10.65 1.75
N THR A 55 -5.69 10.03 0.98
CA THR A 55 -7.13 10.14 1.22
C THR A 55 -7.70 8.77 1.58
N ILE A 56 -8.50 8.72 2.65
CA ILE A 56 -9.23 7.52 3.08
C ILE A 56 -10.69 7.92 3.17
N ASN A 57 -11.55 7.31 2.36
CA ASN A 57 -12.99 7.61 2.30
C ASN A 57 -13.26 9.12 2.14
N GLY A 58 -12.50 9.79 1.27
CA GLY A 58 -12.61 11.23 1.02
C GLY A 58 -11.99 12.14 2.10
N LYS A 59 -11.43 11.58 3.18
CA LYS A 59 -10.76 12.36 4.25
C LYS A 59 -9.25 12.30 4.11
N ALA A 60 -8.61 13.46 4.17
CA ALA A 60 -7.16 13.57 4.19
C ALA A 60 -6.57 12.99 5.48
N ASN A 61 -5.53 12.17 5.34
CA ASN A 61 -4.79 11.55 6.44
C ASN A 61 -3.29 11.65 6.14
N ASN A 62 -2.46 11.77 7.18
CA ASN A 62 -1.01 11.78 7.03
C ASN A 62 -0.42 10.38 7.25
N VAL A 63 0.62 10.07 6.50
CA VAL A 63 1.43 8.85 6.65
C VAL A 63 2.91 9.22 6.80
N ASP A 64 3.62 8.48 7.65
CA ASP A 64 5.04 8.73 7.90
C ASP A 64 5.92 8.35 6.70
N VAL A 65 5.50 7.36 5.90
CA VAL A 65 6.21 6.94 4.68
C VAL A 65 5.26 6.99 3.49
N PRO A 66 5.57 7.80 2.45
CA PRO A 66 4.71 7.96 1.29
C PRO A 66 4.78 6.75 0.35
N ALA A 67 3.80 6.64 -0.55
CA ALA A 67 3.91 5.72 -1.68
C ALA A 67 5.09 6.12 -2.58
N THR A 68 5.89 5.15 -3.00
CA THR A 68 7.14 5.40 -3.74
C THR A 68 7.13 4.68 -5.08
N LEU A 69 7.56 5.37 -6.13
CA LEU A 69 7.81 4.76 -7.43
C LEU A 69 9.26 4.27 -7.49
N ALA A 70 9.46 2.96 -7.59
CA ALA A 70 10.78 2.34 -7.74
C ALA A 70 10.75 1.29 -8.84
N ASN A 71 11.75 1.29 -9.73
CA ASN A 71 11.85 0.32 -10.84
C ASN A 71 10.56 0.22 -11.70
N GLY A 72 9.88 1.35 -11.93
CA GLY A 72 8.63 1.41 -12.69
C GLY A 72 7.41 0.81 -11.97
N ARG A 73 7.50 0.57 -10.66
CA ARG A 73 6.41 0.02 -9.84
C ARG A 73 6.12 0.90 -8.64
N THR A 74 4.85 0.98 -8.29
CA THR A 74 4.43 1.68 -7.07
C THR A 74 4.50 0.75 -5.88
N PHE A 75 5.14 1.24 -4.82
CA PHE A 75 5.21 0.59 -3.53
C PHE A 75 4.50 1.41 -2.49
N VAL A 76 3.84 0.72 -1.56
CA VAL A 76 3.12 1.33 -0.46
C VAL A 76 3.50 0.66 0.87
N PRO A 77 3.35 1.36 2.01
CA PRO A 77 3.55 0.75 3.32
C PRO A 77 2.49 -0.32 3.57
N VAL A 78 2.91 -1.59 3.67
CA VAL A 78 1.97 -2.73 3.71
C VAL A 78 1.01 -2.68 4.89
N ARG A 79 1.51 -2.29 6.07
CA ARG A 79 0.71 -2.20 7.30
C ARG A 79 -0.39 -1.15 7.15
N MET A 80 -0.03 0.04 6.64
CA MET A 80 -0.99 1.13 6.50
C MET A 80 -2.15 0.74 5.59
N VAL A 81 -1.88 0.11 4.45
CA VAL A 81 -2.95 -0.28 3.54
C VAL A 81 -3.78 -1.43 4.10
N SER A 82 -3.11 -2.47 4.62
CA SER A 82 -3.82 -3.67 5.11
C SER A 82 -4.75 -3.34 6.27
N GLU A 83 -4.30 -2.54 7.24
CA GLU A 83 -5.12 -2.15 8.40
C GLU A 83 -6.37 -1.36 7.99
N GLN A 84 -6.25 -0.47 7.00
CA GLN A 84 -7.40 0.29 6.49
C GLN A 84 -8.38 -0.61 5.72
N LEU A 85 -7.89 -1.69 5.11
CA LEU A 85 -8.70 -2.69 4.43
C LEU A 85 -9.21 -3.80 5.38
N GLY A 86 -8.99 -3.66 6.70
CA GLY A 86 -9.49 -4.60 7.72
C GLY A 86 -8.59 -5.80 8.00
N ALA A 87 -7.41 -5.87 7.40
CA ALA A 87 -6.46 -6.95 7.56
C ALA A 87 -5.30 -6.59 8.49
N SER A 88 -4.76 -7.59 9.18
CA SER A 88 -3.55 -7.45 9.99
C SER A 88 -2.31 -7.86 9.21
N VAL A 89 -1.15 -7.31 9.56
CA VAL A 89 0.14 -7.66 8.94
C VAL A 89 1.10 -8.21 9.97
N ASP A 90 1.53 -9.45 9.75
CA ASP A 90 2.66 -10.04 10.44
C ASP A 90 3.93 -9.89 9.59
N TRP A 91 5.01 -9.46 10.24
CA TRP A 91 6.32 -9.34 9.61
C TRP A 91 7.29 -10.29 10.28
N ASN A 92 7.82 -11.24 9.51
CA ASN A 92 8.88 -12.12 9.98
C ASN A 92 10.25 -11.55 9.57
N PRO A 93 11.06 -11.01 10.51
CA PRO A 93 12.34 -10.41 10.20
C PRO A 93 13.41 -11.43 9.78
N ASN A 94 13.28 -12.69 10.19
CA ASN A 94 14.25 -13.74 9.88
C ASN A 94 14.14 -14.20 8.41
N THR A 95 12.92 -14.30 7.91
CA THR A 95 12.64 -14.71 6.52
C THR A 95 12.37 -13.52 5.59
N LYS A 96 12.32 -12.30 6.13
CA LYS A 96 11.90 -11.08 5.41
C LYS A 96 10.54 -11.25 4.72
N GLN A 97 9.64 -11.98 5.37
CA GLN A 97 8.34 -12.34 4.84
C GLN A 97 7.26 -11.46 5.46
N VAL A 98 6.41 -10.90 4.60
CA VAL A 98 5.17 -10.24 5.00
C VAL A 98 4.04 -11.26 4.87
N THR A 99 3.27 -11.45 5.94
CA THR A 99 2.04 -12.23 5.93
C THR A 99 0.86 -11.29 6.17
N ILE A 100 -0.08 -11.28 5.22
CA ILE A 100 -1.34 -10.55 5.36
C ILE A 100 -2.37 -11.53 5.93
N ILE A 101 -3.02 -11.14 7.02
CA ILE A 101 -4.02 -11.92 7.74
C ILE A 101 -5.37 -11.20 7.55
N PRO A 102 -6.26 -11.71 6.68
CA PRO A 102 -7.58 -11.13 6.43
C PRO A 102 -8.51 -11.20 7.64
#